data_AF-A0A7J0HFD9-F1
#
_entry.id   AF-A0A7J0HFD9-F1
#
_cell.length_a   1.000
_cell.length_b   1.000
_cell.length_c   1.000
_cell.angle_alpha   90.00
_cell.angle_beta   90.00
_cell.angle_gamma   90.00
#
_symmetry.space_group_name_H-M   'P 1'
#
loop_
_entity.id
_entity.type
_entity.pdbx_description
1 polymer ?
#
loop_
_entity_poly.entity_id
_entity_poly.type
_entity_poly.pdbx_seq_one_letter_code
_entity_poly.pdbx_strand_id
1 'polypeptide(L)'
;MRFMENPPYIMHVPRKSELDYYLNQVLPVLLGRRVVQLTKLDYRLANNLNEELKNLRCWVNYHALRFTKPIRDLSQKLVSRMRKMTNRFIAVHLRFEPDMLAFSGCYYDGGDKERYELGEIRNRWITLAMLCEDCNHFLDITEAIKSLGVTILKGVT
;
A
#
# COMPACT_ATOMS: atom_id res chain seq x y z
N MET A 1 -21.91 16.74 -20.47
CA MET A 1 -20.56 17.10 -20.01
C MET A 1 -20.41 18.59 -20.26
N ARG A 2 -20.29 19.44 -19.22
CA ARG A 2 -20.15 20.89 -19.43
C ARG A 2 -18.76 21.15 -20.00
N PHE A 3 -18.68 21.78 -21.17
CA PHE A 3 -17.42 22.29 -21.70
C PHE A 3 -16.90 23.36 -20.73
N MET A 4 -15.71 23.17 -20.17
CA MET A 4 -15.07 24.22 -19.40
C MET A 4 -14.57 25.28 -20.38
N GLU A 5 -15.04 26.51 -20.25
CA GLU A 5 -14.61 27.64 -21.09
C GLU A 5 -13.10 27.90 -21.00
N ASN A 6 -12.45 27.44 -19.92
CA ASN A 6 -11.00 27.43 -19.77
C ASN A 6 -10.52 26.03 -19.36
N PRO A 7 -9.52 25.44 -20.03
CA PRO A 7 -8.95 24.17 -19.62
C PRO A 7 -8.21 24.31 -18.27
N PRO A 8 -8.13 23.24 -17.46
CA PRO A 8 -7.35 23.23 -16.22
C PRO A 8 -5.90 23.63 -16.47
N TYR A 9 -5.32 24.45 -15.60
CA TYR A 9 -3.90 24.75 -15.67
C TYR A 9 -3.09 23.53 -15.21
N ILE A 10 -2.21 23.03 -16.08
CA ILE A 10 -1.46 21.80 -15.85
C ILE A 10 -0.18 22.12 -15.06
N MET A 11 0.04 21.44 -13.94
CA MET A 11 1.24 21.59 -13.11
C MET A 11 1.98 20.28 -12.94
N HIS A 12 3.31 20.33 -12.99
CA HIS A 12 4.17 19.21 -12.62
C HIS A 12 4.78 19.43 -11.23
N VAL A 13 4.11 18.90 -10.21
CA VAL A 13 4.60 18.90 -8.84
C VAL A 13 5.73 17.88 -8.72
N PRO A 14 6.89 18.18 -8.11
CA PRO A 14 7.91 17.18 -7.83
C PRO A 14 7.39 16.01 -6.97
N ARG A 15 8.09 14.87 -7.01
CA ARG A 15 7.75 13.73 -6.14
C ARG A 15 8.19 14.06 -4.71
N LYS A 16 7.39 13.71 -3.71
CA LYS A 16 7.63 13.99 -2.27
C LYS A 16 7.83 15.48 -1.96
N SER A 17 7.10 16.36 -2.65
CA SER A 17 7.04 17.80 -2.33
C SER A 17 6.49 18.04 -0.92
N GLU A 18 7.15 18.93 -0.18
CA GLU A 18 6.75 19.36 1.15
C GLU A 18 5.55 20.31 1.12
N LEU A 19 4.97 20.59 2.29
CA LEU A 19 3.81 21.47 2.43
C LEU A 19 4.05 22.85 1.79
N ASP A 20 5.22 23.43 2.01
CA ASP A 20 5.58 24.75 1.49
C ASP A 20 5.52 24.83 -0.03
N TYR A 21 5.81 23.73 -0.74
CA TYR A 21 5.65 23.70 -2.19
C TYR A 21 4.17 23.88 -2.58
N TYR A 22 3.25 23.25 -1.85
CA TYR A 22 1.82 23.41 -2.12
C TYR A 22 1.33 24.81 -1.77
N LEU A 23 1.76 25.37 -0.64
CA LEU A 23 1.36 26.71 -0.20
C LEU A 23 1.92 27.81 -1.10
N ASN A 24 3.18 27.68 -1.53
CA ASN A 24 3.88 28.74 -2.26
C ASN A 24 3.78 28.60 -3.78
N GLN A 25 3.63 27.38 -4.31
CA GLN A 25 3.62 27.13 -5.76
C GLN A 25 2.24 26.73 -6.29
N VAL A 26 1.54 25.83 -5.60
CA VAL A 26 0.26 25.28 -6.11
C VAL A 26 -0.92 26.19 -5.76
N LEU A 27 -0.99 26.66 -4.51
CA LEU A 27 -2.12 27.44 -4.01
C LEU A 27 -2.30 28.78 -4.77
N PRO A 28 -1.26 29.58 -5.07
CA PRO A 28 -1.45 30.82 -5.81
C PRO A 28 -2.03 30.58 -7.21
N VAL A 29 -1.57 29.52 -7.89
CA VAL A 29 -2.09 29.13 -9.20
C VAL A 29 -3.53 28.64 -9.10
N LEU A 30 -3.86 27.86 -8.06
CA LEU A 30 -5.23 27.42 -7.80
C LEU A 30 -6.18 28.59 -7.56
N LEU A 31 -5.77 29.57 -6.76
CA LEU A 31 -6.56 30.78 -6.48
C LEU A 31 -6.75 31.62 -7.76
N GLY A 32 -5.72 31.74 -8.60
CA GLY A 32 -5.78 32.52 -9.84
C GLY A 32 -6.54 31.84 -10.99
N ARG A 33 -6.41 30.52 -11.15
CA ARG A 33 -6.96 29.75 -12.28
C ARG A 33 -8.24 28.99 -11.93
N ARG A 34 -8.61 28.89 -10.64
CA ARG A 34 -9.71 28.11 -10.05
C ARG A 34 -9.62 26.59 -10.21
N VAL A 35 -9.01 26.11 -11.28
CA VAL A 35 -8.81 24.69 -11.56
C VAL A 35 -7.36 24.43 -11.94
N VAL A 36 -6.74 23.50 -11.22
CA VAL A 36 -5.37 23.04 -11.48
C VAL A 36 -5.40 21.53 -11.66
N GLN A 37 -4.77 21.06 -12.73
CA GLN A 37 -4.53 19.65 -12.97
C GLN A 37 -3.09 19.32 -12.59
N LEU A 38 -2.91 18.57 -11.51
CA LEU A 38 -1.60 18.03 -11.14
C LEU A 38 -1.29 16.82 -12.00
N THR A 39 -0.19 16.88 -12.74
CA THR A 39 0.30 15.74 -13.53
C THR A 39 0.93 14.69 -12.61
N LYS A 40 0.61 13.42 -12.86
CA LYS A 40 1.00 12.24 -12.07
C LYS A 40 0.57 12.32 -10.60
N LEU A 41 -0.22 11.34 -10.17
CA LEU A 41 -0.82 11.32 -8.83
C LEU A 41 0.02 10.56 -7.79
N ASP A 42 1.11 9.93 -8.22
CA ASP A 42 1.92 9.07 -7.36
C ASP A 42 2.85 9.90 -6.45
N TYR A 43 2.66 9.77 -5.14
CA TYR A 43 3.59 10.24 -4.10
C TYR A 43 4.01 11.71 -4.20
N ARG A 44 3.09 12.62 -4.54
CA ARG A 44 3.42 14.06 -4.66
C ARG A 44 3.64 14.74 -3.32
N LEU A 45 2.83 14.43 -2.30
CA LEU A 45 3.06 14.95 -0.95
C LEU A 45 4.13 14.13 -0.23
N ALA A 46 5.08 14.82 0.43
CA ALA A 46 6.13 14.20 1.23
C ALA A 46 5.57 13.24 2.30
N ASN A 47 6.36 12.26 2.70
CA ASN A 47 6.02 11.35 3.81
C ASN A 47 6.44 11.91 5.17
N ASN A 48 7.45 12.77 5.19
CA ASN A 48 7.94 13.41 6.40
C ASN A 48 7.09 14.66 6.72
N LEU A 49 5.82 14.43 7.03
CA LEU A 49 4.91 15.49 7.49
C LEU A 49 4.84 15.48 9.02
N ASN A 50 4.40 16.59 9.60
CA ASN A 50 4.02 16.61 11.01
C ASN A 50 2.84 15.64 11.27
N GLU A 51 2.64 15.26 12.53
CA GLU A 51 1.63 14.25 12.90
C GLU A 51 0.21 14.67 12.55
N GLU A 52 -0.12 15.95 12.68
CA GLU A 52 -1.44 16.48 12.32
C GLU A 52 -1.75 16.25 10.83
N LEU A 53 -0.81 16.60 9.95
CA LEU A 53 -0.97 16.42 8.50
C LEU A 53 -0.92 14.96 8.07
N LYS A 54 -0.11 14.12 8.73
CA LYS A 54 -0.15 12.66 8.51
C LYS A 54 -1.52 12.10 8.84
N ASN A 55 -2.07 12.47 10.00
CA ASN A 55 -3.39 12.03 10.44
C ASN A 55 -4.48 12.52 9.49
N LEU A 56 -4.46 13.81 9.14
CA LEU A 56 -5.41 14.38 8.18
C LEU A 56 -5.35 13.65 6.83
N ARG A 57 -4.15 13.42 6.29
CA ARG A 57 -3.95 12.68 5.03
C ARG A 57 -4.55 11.28 5.11
N CYS A 58 -4.29 10.54 6.19
CA CYS A 58 -4.81 9.20 6.41
C CYS A 58 -6.35 9.22 6.52
N TRP A 59 -6.91 10.16 7.29
CA TRP A 59 -8.35 10.33 7.44
C TRP A 59 -9.03 10.63 6.10
N VAL A 60 -8.54 11.63 5.37
CA VAL A 60 -9.10 12.00 4.06
C VAL A 60 -9.04 10.82 3.09
N ASN A 61 -7.91 10.12 2.99
CA ASN A 61 -7.78 8.95 2.12
C ASN A 61 -8.72 7.82 2.53
N TYR A 62 -8.84 7.53 3.84
CA TYR A 62 -9.74 6.50 4.36
C TYR A 62 -11.22 6.81 4.07
N HIS A 63 -11.61 8.08 4.18
CA HIS A 63 -12.99 8.50 3.92
C HIS A 63 -13.31 8.59 2.43
N ALA A 64 -12.37 9.03 1.61
CA ALA A 64 -12.55 9.16 0.16
C ALA A 64 -12.54 7.80 -0.55
N LEU A 65 -11.67 6.87 -0.12
CA LEU A 65 -11.55 5.55 -0.74
C LEU A 65 -12.55 4.57 -0.13
N ARG A 66 -13.77 4.55 -0.68
CA ARG A 66 -14.81 3.59 -0.32
C ARG A 66 -15.01 2.57 -1.44
N PHE A 67 -15.06 1.30 -1.07
CA PHE A 67 -15.47 0.25 -2.00
C PHE A 67 -16.89 0.50 -2.52
N THR A 68 -17.12 0.13 -3.77
CA THR A 68 -18.45 0.18 -4.38
C THR A 68 -19.43 -0.71 -3.64
N LYS A 69 -20.72 -0.40 -3.74
CA LYS A 69 -21.79 -1.18 -3.07
C LYS A 69 -21.68 -2.69 -3.37
N PRO A 70 -21.48 -3.15 -4.62
CA PRO A 70 -21.36 -4.59 -4.89
C PRO A 70 -20.22 -5.28 -4.12
N ILE A 71 -19.04 -4.65 -4.03
CA ILE A 71 -17.89 -5.20 -3.30
C ILE A 71 -18.19 -5.26 -1.80
N ARG A 72 -18.83 -4.21 -1.26
CA ARG A 72 -19.24 -4.16 0.15
C ARG A 72 -20.30 -5.21 0.49
N ASP A 73 -21.29 -5.39 -0.36
CA ASP A 73 -22.36 -6.37 -0.15
C ASP A 73 -21.79 -7.80 -0.20
N LEU A 74 -20.86 -8.07 -1.12
CA LEU A 74 -20.15 -9.34 -1.19
C LEU A 74 -19.29 -9.59 0.07
N SER A 75 -18.51 -8.60 0.50
CA SER A 75 -17.65 -8.74 1.68
C SER A 75 -18.47 -8.94 2.97
N GLN A 76 -19.59 -8.23 3.12
CA GLN A 76 -20.51 -8.43 4.23
C GLN A 76 -21.12 -9.83 4.24
N LYS A 77 -21.52 -10.36 3.07
CA LYS A 77 -22.01 -11.74 2.95
C LYS A 77 -20.93 -12.75 3.34
N LEU A 78 -19.69 -12.55 2.88
CA LEU A 78 -18.56 -13.40 3.23
C LEU A 78 -18.30 -13.42 4.74
N VAL A 79 -18.16 -12.24 5.36
CA VAL A 79 -17.93 -12.12 6.82
C VAL A 79 -19.10 -12.71 7.60
N SER A 80 -20.34 -12.50 7.17
CA SER A 80 -21.51 -13.08 7.82
C SER A 80 -21.49 -14.60 7.79
N ARG A 81 -21.05 -15.21 6.68
CA ARG A 81 -20.90 -16.68 6.59
C ARG A 81 -19.78 -17.18 7.48
N MET A 82 -18.61 -16.52 7.48
CA MET A 82 -17.50 -16.90 8.37
C MET A 82 -17.90 -16.84 9.85
N ARG A 83 -18.63 -15.79 10.26
CA ARG A 83 -19.13 -15.63 11.64
C ARG A 83 -20.17 -16.68 12.05
N LYS A 84 -20.91 -17.24 11.09
CA LYS A 84 -21.84 -18.35 11.35
C LYS A 84 -21.10 -19.68 11.56
N MET A 85 -19.92 -19.83 10.97
CA MET A 85 -19.08 -21.03 11.13
C MET A 85 -18.28 -20.98 12.43
N THR A 86 -17.75 -19.81 12.78
CA THR A 86 -17.01 -19.58 14.02
C THR A 86 -17.28 -18.16 14.54
N ASN A 87 -17.46 -18.02 15.85
CA ASN A 87 -17.71 -16.72 16.48
C ASN A 87 -16.50 -15.76 16.35
N ARG A 88 -15.29 -16.29 16.15
CA ARG A 88 -14.04 -15.51 16.00
C ARG A 88 -13.16 -16.09 14.90
N PHE A 89 -12.53 -15.23 14.12
CA PHE A 89 -11.58 -15.61 13.08
C PHE A 89 -10.45 -14.58 12.99
N ILE A 90 -9.28 -15.01 12.51
CA ILE A 90 -8.14 -14.14 12.19
C ILE A 90 -8.03 -14.08 10.67
N ALA A 91 -7.84 -12.87 10.13
CA ALA A 91 -7.56 -12.66 8.71
C ALA A 91 -6.10 -12.20 8.56
N VAL A 92 -5.33 -12.88 7.71
CA VAL A 92 -3.94 -12.57 7.45
C VAL A 92 -3.81 -12.23 5.97
N HIS A 93 -3.27 -11.04 5.67
CA HIS A 93 -2.93 -10.65 4.32
C HIS A 93 -1.46 -10.96 4.07
N LEU A 94 -1.21 -12.01 3.30
CA LEU A 94 0.13 -12.43 2.93
C LEU A 94 0.46 -11.86 1.55
N ARG A 95 1.52 -11.05 1.49
CA ARG A 95 1.96 -10.36 0.28
C ARG A 95 3.26 -11.01 -0.20
N PHE A 96 3.13 -11.91 -1.18
CA PHE A 96 4.20 -12.80 -1.65
C PHE A 96 4.77 -12.42 -3.02
N GLU A 97 4.62 -11.16 -3.42
CA GLU A 97 5.24 -10.65 -4.64
C GLU A 97 6.78 -10.68 -4.54
N PRO A 98 7.50 -11.03 -5.63
CA PRO A 98 8.95 -11.21 -5.61
C PRO A 98 9.74 -10.00 -5.07
N ASP A 99 9.24 -8.78 -5.31
CA ASP A 99 9.86 -7.58 -4.77
C ASP A 99 9.79 -7.57 -3.24
N MET A 100 8.61 -7.80 -2.67
CA MET A 100 8.40 -7.88 -1.22
C MET A 100 9.26 -8.98 -0.56
N LEU A 101 9.40 -10.14 -1.21
CA LEU A 101 10.28 -11.23 -0.75
C LEU A 101 11.75 -10.86 -0.85
N ALA A 102 12.16 -10.17 -1.91
CA ALA A 102 13.51 -9.66 -2.04
C ALA A 102 13.83 -8.65 -0.92
N PHE A 103 12.90 -7.73 -0.60
CA PHE A 103 13.03 -6.75 0.50
C PHE A 103 13.08 -7.38 1.89
N SER A 104 12.58 -8.60 2.09
CA SER A 104 12.64 -9.26 3.39
C SER A 104 14.02 -9.82 3.72
N GLY A 105 14.92 -9.95 2.74
CA GLY A 105 16.24 -10.58 2.92
C GLY A 105 16.23 -12.10 3.16
N CYS A 106 15.04 -12.72 3.26
CA CYS A 106 14.88 -14.14 3.59
C CYS A 106 14.84 -15.03 2.34
N TYR A 107 14.95 -16.35 2.54
CA TYR A 107 14.60 -17.37 1.54
C TYR A 107 13.46 -18.25 2.08
N TYR A 108 12.60 -18.73 1.20
CA TYR A 108 11.33 -19.39 1.52
C TYR A 108 11.26 -20.80 0.89
N ASP A 109 12.39 -21.51 0.90
CA ASP A 109 12.55 -22.86 0.36
C ASP A 109 12.23 -23.00 -1.15
N GLY A 110 12.35 -21.91 -1.92
CA GLY A 110 12.15 -21.91 -3.37
C GLY A 110 13.37 -22.39 -4.18
N GLY A 111 14.43 -22.83 -3.50
CA GLY A 111 15.65 -23.38 -4.10
C GLY A 111 16.49 -22.35 -4.86
N ASP A 112 17.36 -22.84 -5.76
CA ASP A 112 18.31 -21.99 -6.49
C ASP A 112 17.63 -20.96 -7.39
N LYS A 113 16.44 -21.29 -7.90
CA LYS A 113 15.63 -20.38 -8.69
C LYS A 113 15.22 -19.14 -7.88
N GLU A 114 14.71 -19.35 -6.67
CA GLU A 114 14.37 -18.24 -5.76
C GLU A 114 15.62 -17.42 -5.42
N ARG A 115 16.73 -18.09 -5.08
CA ARG A 115 17.98 -17.40 -4.74
C ARG A 115 18.46 -16.49 -5.87
N TYR A 116 18.37 -16.97 -7.11
CA TYR A 116 18.72 -16.20 -8.29
C TYR A 116 17.75 -15.03 -8.52
N GLU A 117 16.43 -15.27 -8.55
CA GLU A 117 15.43 -14.25 -8.86
C GLU A 117 15.36 -13.16 -7.79
N LEU A 118 15.40 -13.51 -6.51
CA LEU A 118 15.43 -12.53 -5.41
C LEU A 118 16.79 -11.81 -5.35
N GLY A 119 17.89 -12.51 -5.64
CA GLY A 119 19.23 -11.93 -5.72
C GLY A 119 19.32 -10.84 -6.79
N GLU A 120 18.76 -11.10 -7.97
CA GLU A 120 18.67 -10.11 -9.06
C GLU A 120 17.92 -8.84 -8.64
N ILE A 121 16.82 -8.99 -7.89
CA ILE A 121 16.08 -7.84 -7.37
C ILE A 121 16.92 -7.10 -6.33
N ARG A 122 17.50 -7.81 -5.35
CA ARG A 122 18.34 -7.21 -4.29
C ARG A 122 19.51 -6.41 -4.87
N ASN A 123 20.18 -6.95 -5.89
CA ASN A 123 21.29 -6.28 -6.56
C ASN A 123 20.88 -4.97 -7.26
N ARG A 124 19.63 -4.87 -7.73
CA ARG A 124 19.11 -3.65 -8.37
C ARG A 124 18.83 -2.53 -7.36
N TRP A 125 18.66 -2.85 -6.08
CA TRP A 125 18.33 -1.88 -5.04
C TRP A 125 19.49 -1.73 -4.05
N ILE A 126 20.34 -0.71 -4.26
CA ILE A 126 21.54 -0.43 -3.42
C ILE A 126 21.18 -0.33 -1.91
N THR A 127 19.97 0.10 -1.58
CA THR A 127 19.50 0.21 -0.18
C THR A 127 19.07 -1.13 0.45
N LEU A 128 19.00 -2.22 -0.32
CA LEU A 128 18.69 -3.58 0.17
C LEU A 128 19.95 -4.39 0.52
N ALA A 129 21.14 -3.88 0.20
CA ALA A 129 22.39 -4.63 0.32
C ALA A 129 22.79 -4.98 1.77
N MET A 130 21.99 -4.58 2.76
CA MET A 130 22.12 -5.02 4.14
C MET A 130 20.74 -5.49 4.58
N LEU A 131 20.57 -6.79 4.82
CA LEU A 131 20.01 -7.34 6.07
C LEU A 131 19.62 -8.82 5.91
N CYS A 132 19.90 -9.53 7.00
CA CYS A 132 19.60 -10.91 7.37
C CYS A 132 20.46 -12.02 6.75
N GLU A 133 21.40 -12.55 7.55
CA GLU A 133 22.10 -13.81 7.25
C GLU A 133 21.27 -15.04 7.66
N ASP A 134 20.31 -14.93 8.58
CA ASP A 134 19.49 -16.07 9.03
C ASP A 134 18.10 -15.63 9.48
N CYS A 135 17.07 -15.89 8.68
CA CYS A 135 15.69 -15.53 9.01
C CYS A 135 14.73 -16.71 8.76
N ASN A 136 14.34 -17.43 9.82
CA ASN A 136 13.29 -18.48 9.82
C ASN A 136 11.86 -17.92 10.03
N HIS A 137 11.68 -16.61 9.91
CA HIS A 137 10.46 -15.90 10.34
C HIS A 137 9.13 -16.43 9.78
N PHE A 138 9.13 -17.06 8.60
CA PHE A 138 7.89 -17.58 8.01
C PHE A 138 7.40 -18.89 8.66
N LEU A 139 8.34 -19.74 9.11
CA LEU A 139 8.00 -20.96 9.84
C LEU A 139 7.40 -20.60 11.20
N ASP A 140 7.95 -19.59 11.87
CA ASP A 140 7.47 -19.10 13.17
C ASP A 140 6.02 -18.59 13.09
N ILE A 141 5.68 -17.82 12.05
CA ILE A 141 4.30 -17.32 11.86
C ILE A 141 3.34 -18.48 11.58
N THR A 142 3.76 -19.47 10.78
CA THR A 142 2.92 -20.61 10.45
C THR A 142 2.69 -21.52 11.66
N GLU A 143 3.72 -21.76 12.47
CA GLU A 143 3.59 -22.48 13.74
C GLU A 143 2.78 -21.69 14.78
N ALA A 144 2.99 -20.37 14.90
CA ALA A 144 2.20 -19.52 15.78
C ALA A 144 0.71 -19.53 15.41
N ILE A 145 0.36 -19.51 14.11
CA ILE A 145 -1.04 -19.58 13.68
C ILE A 145 -1.63 -20.98 13.98
N LYS A 146 -0.84 -22.05 13.76
CA LYS A 146 -1.26 -23.43 14.08
C LYS A 146 -1.47 -23.62 15.59
N SER A 147 -0.61 -23.05 16.44
CA SER A 147 -0.69 -23.17 17.90
C SER A 147 -1.91 -22.46 18.49
N LEU A 148 -2.45 -21.46 17.80
CA LEU A 148 -3.69 -20.77 18.16
C LEU A 148 -4.96 -21.56 17.80
N GLY A 149 -4.84 -22.77 17.21
CA GLY A 149 -5.99 -23.58 16.78
C GLY A 149 -6.79 -22.94 15.63
N VAL A 150 -6.18 -22.01 14.88
CA VAL A 150 -6.83 -21.26 13.81
C VAL A 150 -6.65 -21.99 12.49
N THR A 151 -7.74 -22.29 11.79
CA THR A 151 -7.69 -22.82 10.42
C THR A 151 -7.38 -21.70 9.43
N ILE A 152 -6.25 -21.80 8.74
CA ILE A 152 -5.91 -20.87 7.65
C ILE A 152 -6.83 -21.17 6.46
N LEU A 153 -7.77 -20.27 6.18
CA LEU A 153 -8.47 -20.26 4.90
C LEU A 153 -7.49 -19.73 3.86
N LYS A 154 -6.81 -20.64 3.14
CA LYS A 154 -5.90 -20.28 2.06
C LYS A 154 -6.73 -19.72 0.90
N GLY A 155 -6.86 -18.40 0.84
CA GLY A 155 -7.34 -17.70 -0.33
C GLY A 155 -6.26 -17.75 -1.40
N VAL A 156 -6.50 -18.47 -2.48
CA VAL A 156 -5.72 -18.31 -3.71
C VAL A 156 -6.21 -17.00 -4.34
N THR A 157 -5.35 -15.99 -4.38
CA THR A 157 -5.51 -14.86 -5.31
C THR A 157 -5.05 -15.27 -6.69
#